data_AF-A0A176FUV3-F1
#
_entry.id   AF-A0A176FUV3-F1
#
_cell.length_a   1.000
_cell.length_b   1.000
_cell.length_c   1.000
_cell.angle_alpha   90.00
_cell.angle_beta   90.00
_cell.angle_gamma   90.00
#
_symmetry.space_group_name_H-M   'P 1'
#
loop_
_entity.id
_entity.type
_entity.pdbx_description
1 polymer ?
#
loop_
_entity_poly.entity_id
_entity_poly.type
_entity_poly.pdbx_seq_one_letter_code
_entity_poly.pdbx_strand_id
1 'polypeptide(L)'
;MSVAVILLPHVDAPGFGMAPWILLALLVPVSYGIESVYISRHWPAGMSAMQAVTGETVTAAVVVLPLFLAVSGGTLPLSAGWTMAETAILVFVGAGVVESLIYFYLIRHTGGVFVNFGTFVSLFAGIGWGIVLFGESHSALVWGAVLLLVGSLYLVSREA
;
A
#
# COMPACT_ATOMS: atom_id res chain seq x y z
N MET A 1 -11.86 8.59 7.21
CA MET A 1 -12.17 9.83 7.95
C MET A 1 -10.91 10.53 8.47
N SER A 2 -9.93 9.82 9.03
CA SER A 2 -8.69 10.43 9.58
C SER A 2 -7.81 11.13 8.54
N VAL A 3 -7.71 10.60 7.31
CA VAL A 3 -6.92 11.19 6.22
C VAL A 3 -7.47 12.54 5.77
N ALA A 4 -8.80 12.69 5.71
CA ALA A 4 -9.44 13.96 5.34
C ALA A 4 -9.12 15.07 6.34
N VAL A 5 -9.13 14.75 7.65
CA VAL A 5 -8.83 15.71 8.73
C VAL A 5 -7.39 16.24 8.67
N ILE A 6 -6.44 15.43 8.19
CA ILE A 6 -5.03 15.81 8.08
C ILE A 6 -4.76 16.63 6.80
N LEU A 7 -5.44 16.29 5.70
CA LEU A 7 -5.22 16.93 4.40
C LEU A 7 -6.01 18.23 4.20
N LEU A 8 -7.23 18.32 4.74
CA LEU A 8 -8.09 19.51 4.62
C LEU A 8 -7.43 20.84 5.03
N PRO A 9 -6.69 20.95 6.15
CA PRO A 9 -6.08 22.21 6.55
C PRO A 9 -4.89 22.64 5.67
N HIS A 10 -4.39 21.76 4.80
CA HIS A 10 -3.26 22.04 3.91
C HIS A 10 -3.69 22.34 2.46
N VAL A 11 -4.99 22.24 2.15
CA VAL A 11 -5.54 22.53 0.81
C VAL A 11 -5.47 24.03 0.46
N ASP A 12 -5.53 24.91 1.46
CA ASP A 12 -5.52 26.37 1.27
C ASP A 12 -4.13 27.02 1.38
N ALA A 13 -3.06 26.23 1.51
CA ALA A 13 -1.70 26.77 1.65
C ALA A 13 -1.21 27.41 0.33
N PRO A 14 -0.67 28.65 0.35
CA PRO A 14 -0.23 29.33 -0.87
C PRO A 14 0.95 28.58 -1.51
N GLY A 15 0.74 28.05 -2.72
CA GLY A 15 1.72 27.23 -3.45
C GLY A 15 1.26 25.80 -3.72
N PHE A 16 0.16 25.36 -3.09
CA PHE A 16 -0.34 24.00 -3.25
C PHE A 16 -1.37 23.87 -4.39
N GLY A 17 -0.89 23.61 -5.60
CA GLY A 17 -1.69 23.03 -6.69
C GLY A 17 -2.06 21.56 -6.45
N MET A 18 -2.51 21.22 -5.24
CA MET A 18 -2.52 19.85 -4.68
C MET A 18 -3.73 19.01 -5.07
N ALA A 19 -4.84 19.63 -5.49
CA ALA A 19 -6.11 18.93 -5.70
C ALA A 19 -6.03 17.75 -6.70
N PRO A 20 -5.36 17.85 -7.86
CA PRO A 20 -5.22 16.71 -8.79
C PRO A 20 -4.39 15.57 -8.20
N TRP A 21 -3.35 15.90 -7.43
CA TRP A 21 -2.45 14.91 -6.83
C TRP A 21 -3.11 14.14 -5.68
N ILE A 22 -3.98 14.80 -4.92
CA ILE A 22 -4.79 14.14 -3.88
C ILE A 22 -5.77 13.16 -4.53
N LEU A 23 -6.42 13.54 -5.64
CA LEU A 23 -7.30 12.65 -6.38
C LEU A 23 -6.54 11.44 -6.94
N LEU A 24 -5.33 11.65 -7.46
CA LEU A 24 -4.45 10.55 -7.89
C LEU A 24 -4.05 9.66 -6.71
N ALA A 25 -3.73 10.22 -5.55
CA ALA A 25 -3.40 9.45 -4.36
C ALA A 25 -4.59 8.62 -3.85
N LEU A 26 -5.82 9.12 -4.00
CA LEU A 26 -7.05 8.40 -3.65
C LEU A 26 -7.35 7.22 -4.57
N LEU A 27 -6.81 7.18 -5.79
CA LEU A 27 -6.97 6.01 -6.67
C LEU A 27 -6.37 4.75 -6.05
N VAL A 28 -5.29 4.87 -5.27
CA VAL A 28 -4.60 3.74 -4.63
C VAL A 28 -5.51 2.99 -3.63
N PRO A 29 -6.05 3.62 -2.57
CA PRO A 29 -6.94 2.91 -1.65
C PRO A 29 -8.24 2.45 -2.32
N VAL A 30 -8.73 3.17 -3.34
CA VAL A 30 -9.92 2.73 -4.10
C VAL A 30 -9.61 1.47 -4.92
N SER A 31 -8.45 1.40 -5.57
CA SER A 31 -8.06 0.22 -6.35
C SER A 31 -7.90 -1.00 -5.45
N TYR A 32 -7.21 -0.87 -4.31
CA TYR A 32 -7.08 -1.96 -3.33
C TYR A 32 -8.44 -2.38 -2.72
N GLY A 33 -9.33 -1.41 -2.47
CA GLY A 33 -10.69 -1.70 -2.02
C GLY A 33 -11.51 -2.49 -3.03
N ILE A 34 -11.45 -2.10 -4.32
CA ILE A 34 -12.13 -2.82 -5.40
C ILE A 34 -11.55 -4.21 -5.58
N GLU A 35 -10.21 -4.32 -5.59
CA GLU A 35 -9.48 -5.56 -5.76
C GLU A 35 -9.85 -6.57 -4.66
N SER A 36 -9.70 -6.20 -3.39
CA SER A 36 -10.00 -7.09 -2.26
C SER A 36 -11.45 -7.62 -2.29
N VAL A 37 -12.43 -6.78 -2.65
CA VAL A 37 -13.83 -7.18 -2.78
C VAL A 37 -14.02 -8.09 -4.00
N TYR A 38 -13.46 -7.73 -5.15
CA TYR A 38 -13.60 -8.51 -6.38
C TYR A 38 -13.02 -9.91 -6.24
N ILE A 39 -11.79 -10.00 -5.74
CA ILE A 39 -11.06 -11.24 -5.50
C ILE A 39 -11.80 -12.11 -4.48
N SER A 40 -12.33 -11.52 -3.40
CA SER A 40 -13.10 -12.28 -2.40
C SER A 40 -14.37 -12.93 -2.96
N ARG A 41 -14.99 -12.32 -3.99
CA ARG A 41 -16.25 -12.81 -4.59
C ARG A 41 -16.05 -13.70 -5.80
N HIS A 42 -15.00 -13.47 -6.58
CA HIS A 42 -14.77 -14.14 -7.86
C HIS A 42 -13.52 -15.02 -7.85
N TRP A 43 -13.06 -15.46 -6.68
CA TRP A 43 -11.89 -16.35 -6.58
C TRP A 43 -12.12 -17.62 -7.40
N PRO A 44 -11.30 -17.89 -8.44
CA PRO A 44 -11.49 -19.07 -9.28
C PRO A 44 -11.26 -20.37 -8.52
N ALA A 45 -12.16 -21.33 -8.67
CA ALA A 45 -12.04 -22.63 -8.02
C ALA A 45 -10.75 -23.34 -8.44
N GLY A 46 -9.93 -23.76 -7.46
CA GLY A 46 -8.67 -24.45 -7.70
C GLY A 46 -7.46 -23.54 -7.99
N MET A 47 -7.63 -22.22 -8.06
CA MET A 47 -6.50 -21.30 -8.22
C MET A 47 -5.72 -21.16 -6.91
N SER A 48 -4.40 -21.42 -6.98
CA SER A 48 -3.47 -21.21 -5.87
C SER A 48 -3.10 -19.73 -5.72
N ALA A 49 -2.72 -19.32 -4.49
CA ALA A 49 -2.24 -17.95 -4.24
C ALA A 49 -1.00 -17.62 -5.09
N MET A 50 -0.12 -18.59 -5.34
CA MET A 50 1.05 -18.40 -6.21
C MET A 50 0.65 -18.08 -7.66
N GLN A 51 -0.38 -18.74 -8.20
CA GLN A 51 -0.88 -18.45 -9.54
C GLN A 51 -1.50 -17.06 -9.62
N ALA A 52 -2.19 -16.63 -8.57
CA ALA A 52 -2.77 -15.29 -8.48
C ALA A 52 -1.68 -14.21 -8.46
N VAL A 53 -0.67 -14.33 -7.58
CA VAL A 53 0.48 -13.42 -7.51
C VAL A 53 1.28 -13.41 -8.81
N THR A 54 1.47 -14.57 -9.44
CA THR A 54 2.16 -14.64 -10.74
C THR A 54 1.37 -13.89 -11.81
N GLY A 55 0.05 -14.08 -11.87
CA GLY A 55 -0.82 -13.37 -12.80
C GLY A 55 -0.79 -11.86 -12.57
N GLU A 56 -0.95 -11.43 -11.32
CA GLU A 56 -0.85 -10.03 -10.90
C GLU A 56 0.49 -9.42 -11.35
N THR A 57 1.61 -10.06 -11.02
CA THR A 57 2.95 -9.56 -11.32
C THR A 57 3.19 -9.46 -12.84
N VAL A 58 2.75 -10.45 -13.61
CA VAL A 58 2.87 -10.43 -15.08
C VAL A 58 2.00 -9.33 -15.68
N THR A 59 0.75 -9.18 -15.23
CA THR A 59 -0.13 -8.11 -15.70
C THR A 59 0.43 -6.73 -15.34
N ALA A 60 0.94 -6.56 -14.12
CA ALA A 60 1.61 -5.33 -13.70
C ALA A 60 2.82 -5.03 -14.59
N ALA A 61 3.66 -6.03 -14.88
CA ALA A 61 4.79 -5.87 -15.78
C ALA A 61 4.35 -5.45 -17.20
N VAL A 62 3.32 -6.07 -17.76
CA VAL A 62 2.80 -5.73 -19.10
C VAL A 62 2.23 -4.31 -19.16
N VAL A 63 1.59 -3.84 -18.09
CA VAL A 63 1.03 -2.48 -18.02
C VAL A 63 2.11 -1.43 -17.78
N VAL A 64 3.05 -1.71 -16.88
CA VAL A 64 4.09 -0.75 -16.47
C VAL A 64 5.22 -0.65 -17.51
N LEU A 65 5.57 -1.75 -18.19
CA LEU A 65 6.64 -1.76 -19.19
C LEU A 65 6.48 -0.72 -20.31
N PRO A 66 5.34 -0.60 -21.04
CA PRO A 66 5.18 0.43 -22.06
C PRO A 66 5.23 1.84 -21.48
N LEU A 67 4.73 2.01 -20.26
CA LEU A 67 4.76 3.29 -19.53
C LEU A 67 6.20 3.68 -19.19
N PHE A 68 7.00 2.72 -18.72
CA PHE A 68 8.44 2.87 -18.53
C PHE A 68 9.12 3.25 -19.85
N LEU A 69 8.90 2.50 -20.93
CA LEU A 69 9.52 2.78 -22.23
C LEU A 69 9.17 4.19 -22.74
N ALA A 70 7.93 4.63 -22.57
CA ALA A 70 7.46 5.95 -23.00
C ALA A 70 8.08 7.10 -22.19
N VAL A 71 8.26 6.93 -20.88
CA VAL A 71 8.74 7.99 -19.97
C VAL A 71 10.26 8.03 -19.88
N SER A 72 10.93 6.87 -19.81
CA SER A 72 12.39 6.77 -19.63
C SER A 72 13.16 6.57 -20.94
N GLY A 73 12.46 6.43 -22.07
CA GLY A 73 13.07 6.04 -23.35
C GLY A 73 13.67 4.63 -23.34
N GLY A 74 13.29 3.79 -22.37
CA GLY A 74 13.85 2.45 -22.18
C GLY A 74 15.24 2.43 -21.53
N THR A 75 15.72 3.58 -21.04
CA THR A 75 16.97 3.63 -20.29
C THR A 75 16.70 3.40 -18.81
N LEU A 76 17.30 2.35 -18.26
CA LEU A 76 17.42 2.21 -16.82
C LEU A 76 18.72 2.90 -16.37
N PRO A 77 18.68 3.79 -15.37
CA PRO A 77 19.89 4.36 -14.77
C PRO A 77 20.54 3.32 -13.83
N LEU A 78 20.77 2.11 -14.33
CA LEU A 78 21.61 1.14 -13.64
C LEU A 78 23.03 1.67 -13.74
N SER A 79 23.59 2.03 -12.59
CA SER A 79 24.98 2.46 -12.54
C SER A 79 25.87 1.32 -13.04
N ALA A 80 27.05 1.63 -13.60
CA ALA A 80 27.95 0.62 -14.15
C ALA A 80 28.53 -0.36 -13.10
N GLY A 81 28.13 -0.25 -11.83
CA GLY A 81 28.54 -1.09 -10.72
C GLY A 81 27.39 -1.42 -9.79
N TRP A 82 27.58 -2.44 -8.95
CA TRP A 82 26.61 -2.79 -7.91
C TRP A 82 26.79 -1.88 -6.70
N THR A 83 25.82 -1.03 -6.42
CA THR A 83 25.82 -0.13 -5.27
C THR A 83 24.78 -0.53 -4.23
N MET A 84 24.69 0.24 -3.15
CA MET A 84 23.65 0.08 -2.14
C MET A 84 22.25 0.30 -2.72
N ALA A 85 22.11 1.11 -3.77
CA ALA A 85 20.82 1.38 -4.41
C ALA A 85 20.24 0.13 -5.07
N GLU A 86 21.05 -0.63 -5.82
CA GLU A 86 20.63 -1.90 -6.44
C GLU A 86 20.24 -2.93 -5.39
N THR A 87 20.98 -2.98 -4.28
CA THR A 87 20.64 -3.85 -3.14
C THR A 87 19.31 -3.45 -2.50
N ALA A 88 19.07 -2.15 -2.29
CA ALA A 88 17.81 -1.65 -1.76
C ALA A 88 16.62 -1.97 -2.68
N ILE A 89 16.80 -1.85 -4.01
CA ILE A 89 15.78 -2.23 -4.99
C ILE A 89 15.44 -3.72 -4.87
N LEU A 90 16.45 -4.60 -4.78
CA LEU A 90 16.20 -6.04 -4.65
C LEU A 90 15.49 -6.41 -3.34
N VAL A 91 15.88 -5.80 -2.23
CA VAL A 91 15.21 -5.99 -0.94
C VAL A 91 13.76 -5.52 -1.03
N PHE A 92 13.51 -4.36 -1.65
CA PHE A 92 12.18 -3.82 -1.84
C PHE A 92 11.29 -4.74 -2.71
N VAL A 93 11.83 -5.22 -3.84
CA VAL A 93 11.12 -6.17 -4.72
C VAL A 93 10.82 -7.47 -3.98
N GLY A 94 11.81 -8.02 -3.26
CA GLY A 94 11.63 -9.24 -2.47
C GLY A 94 10.57 -9.08 -1.38
N ALA A 95 10.58 -7.96 -0.67
CA ALA A 95 9.56 -7.63 0.33
C ALA A 95 8.16 -7.54 -0.29
N GLY A 96 8.02 -6.91 -1.46
CA GLY A 96 6.76 -6.83 -2.19
C GLY A 96 6.22 -8.20 -2.61
N VAL A 97 7.07 -9.11 -3.11
CA VAL A 97 6.65 -10.48 -3.46
C VAL A 97 6.13 -11.24 -2.23
N VAL A 98 6.83 -11.11 -1.10
CA VAL A 98 6.40 -11.74 0.16
C VAL A 98 5.08 -11.14 0.65
N GLU A 99 4.93 -9.82 0.56
CA GLU A 99 3.71 -9.11 0.93
C GLU A 99 2.51 -9.58 0.09
N SER A 100 2.61 -9.58 -1.25
CA SER A 100 1.55 -10.09 -2.13
C SER A 100 1.21 -11.54 -1.81
N LEU A 101 2.19 -12.41 -1.57
CA LEU A 101 1.93 -13.81 -1.19
C LEU A 101 1.12 -13.92 0.10
N ILE A 102 1.47 -13.14 1.13
CA ILE A 102 0.74 -13.10 2.39
C ILE A 102 -0.68 -12.54 2.16
N TYR A 103 -0.81 -11.48 1.36
CA TYR A 103 -2.09 -10.85 1.02
C TYR A 103 -3.06 -11.85 0.36
N PHE A 104 -2.65 -12.51 -0.73
CA PHE A 104 -3.48 -13.50 -1.41
C PHE A 104 -3.75 -14.75 -0.56
N TYR A 105 -2.78 -15.16 0.27
CA TYR A 105 -2.97 -16.26 1.22
C TYR A 105 -4.05 -15.92 2.26
N LEU A 106 -4.01 -14.72 2.83
CA LEU A 106 -4.99 -14.23 3.81
C LEU A 106 -6.37 -14.09 3.16
N ILE A 107 -6.48 -13.48 1.97
CA ILE A 107 -7.78 -13.36 1.28
C ILE A 107 -8.43 -14.74 1.10
N ARG A 108 -7.64 -15.75 0.72
CA ARG A 108 -8.14 -17.11 0.52
C ARG A 108 -8.65 -17.76 1.81
N HIS A 109 -8.05 -17.48 2.97
CA HIS A 109 -8.36 -18.17 4.23
C HIS A 109 -9.34 -17.41 5.13
N THR A 110 -9.31 -16.08 5.14
CA THR A 110 -10.10 -15.25 6.06
C THR A 110 -11.11 -14.34 5.35
N GLY A 111 -11.08 -14.29 4.01
CA GLY A 111 -11.90 -13.37 3.22
C GLY A 111 -11.33 -11.94 3.16
N GLY A 112 -11.86 -11.11 2.24
CA GLY A 112 -11.31 -9.78 1.93
C GLY A 112 -11.42 -8.74 3.05
N VAL A 113 -12.35 -8.92 4.00
CA VAL A 113 -12.54 -7.98 5.12
C VAL A 113 -11.37 -8.03 6.10
N PHE A 114 -10.85 -9.23 6.40
CA PHE A 114 -9.74 -9.38 7.35
C PHE A 114 -8.41 -8.86 6.81
N VAL A 115 -8.24 -8.90 5.50
CA VAL A 115 -7.04 -8.41 4.83
C VAL A 115 -6.91 -6.90 4.93
N ASN A 116 -8.03 -6.17 4.87
CA ASN A 116 -8.05 -4.74 5.14
C ASN A 116 -7.60 -4.38 6.57
N PHE A 117 -7.67 -5.30 7.54
CA PHE A 117 -7.07 -5.07 8.85
C PHE A 117 -5.54 -5.12 8.84
N GLY A 118 -4.94 -5.88 7.93
CA GLY A 118 -3.49 -5.90 7.72
C GLY A 118 -2.94 -4.52 7.36
N THR A 119 -3.71 -3.73 6.60
CA THR A 119 -3.36 -2.34 6.25
C THR A 119 -3.27 -1.42 7.47
N PHE A 120 -3.90 -1.75 8.60
CA PHE A 120 -3.69 -1.00 9.84
C PHE A 120 -2.37 -1.37 10.52
N VAL A 121 -1.95 -2.64 10.42
CA VAL A 121 -0.65 -3.07 10.96
C VAL A 121 0.48 -2.34 10.24
N SER A 122 0.37 -2.15 8.91
CA SER A 122 1.37 -1.39 8.14
C SER A 122 1.43 0.08 8.55
N LEU A 123 0.30 0.70 8.92
CA LEU A 123 0.29 2.06 9.47
C LEU A 123 1.07 2.15 10.79
N PHE A 124 0.83 1.22 11.72
CA PHE A 124 1.59 1.16 12.99
C PHE A 124 3.07 0.87 12.77
N ALA A 125 3.38 -0.04 11.85
CA ALA A 125 4.76 -0.35 11.48
C ALA A 125 5.44 0.89 10.87
N GLY A 126 4.74 1.69 10.06
CA GLY A 126 5.24 2.94 9.51
C GLY A 126 5.62 3.94 10.61
N ILE A 127 4.74 4.18 11.59
CA ILE A 127 5.04 5.04 12.74
C ILE A 127 6.21 4.48 13.55
N GLY A 128 6.22 3.17 13.80
CA GLY A 128 7.27 2.49 14.56
C GLY A 128 8.64 2.62 13.90
N TRP A 129 8.74 2.33 12.61
CA TRP A 129 9.98 2.50 11.85
C TRP A 129 10.37 3.96 11.68
N GLY A 130 9.41 4.89 11.58
CA GLY A 130 9.63 6.33 11.63
C GLY A 130 10.40 6.76 12.88
N ILE A 131 9.93 6.29 14.05
CA ILE A 131 10.58 6.54 15.34
C ILE A 131 11.97 5.87 15.41
N VAL A 132 12.08 4.59 15.02
CA VAL A 132 13.30 3.80 15.19
C VAL A 132 14.42 4.22 14.24
N LEU A 133 14.10 4.46 12.96
CA LEU A 133 15.09 4.73 11.91
C LEU A 133 15.41 6.21 11.79
N PHE A 134 14.41 7.09 11.98
CA PHE A 134 14.54 8.52 11.74
C PHE A 134 14.47 9.35 13.03
N GLY A 135 14.23 8.73 14.18
CA GLY A 135 14.15 9.43 15.47
C GLY A 135 12.94 10.37 15.59
N GLU A 136 11.88 10.13 14.80
CA GLU A 136 10.74 11.04 14.71
C GLU A 136 9.94 11.12 16.02
N SER A 137 9.85 12.32 16.60
CA SER A 137 8.92 12.58 17.69
C SER A 137 7.56 13.01 17.14
N HIS A 138 6.55 12.17 17.32
CA HIS A 138 5.20 12.44 16.86
C HIS A 138 4.39 13.25 17.89
N SER A 139 3.61 14.23 17.43
CA SER A 139 2.81 15.09 18.30
C SER A 139 1.63 14.34 18.95
N ALA A 140 1.08 14.89 20.03
CA ALA A 140 -0.08 14.31 20.74
C ALA A 140 -1.30 14.08 19.82
N LEU A 141 -1.43 14.86 18.74
CA LEU A 141 -2.45 14.70 17.71
C LEU A 141 -2.33 13.38 16.94
N VAL A 142 -1.10 12.95 16.63
CA VAL A 142 -0.86 11.67 15.95
C VAL A 142 -1.27 10.51 16.84
N TRP A 143 -0.92 10.59 18.13
CA TRP A 143 -1.34 9.59 19.13
C TRP A 143 -2.86 9.58 19.32
N GLY A 144 -3.53 10.73 19.28
CA GLY A 144 -4.99 10.82 19.27
C GLY A 144 -5.62 10.15 18.04
N ALA A 145 -5.05 10.35 16.86
CA ALA A 145 -5.51 9.69 15.63
C ALA A 145 -5.31 8.17 15.69
N VAL A 146 -4.18 7.72 16.24
CA VAL A 146 -3.91 6.30 16.52
C VAL A 146 -4.97 5.70 17.43
N LEU A 147 -5.32 6.35 18.54
CA LEU A 147 -6.33 5.86 19.48
C LEU A 147 -7.72 5.76 18.85
N LEU A 148 -8.11 6.76 18.03
CA LEU A 148 -9.36 6.71 17.28
C LEU A 148 -9.39 5.55 16.29
N LEU A 149 -8.25 5.26 15.65
CA LEU A 149 -8.10 4.13 14.75
C LEU A 149 -8.28 2.78 15.48
N VAL A 150 -7.62 2.61 16.62
CA VAL A 150 -7.79 1.42 17.49
C VAL A 150 -9.23 1.30 17.97
N GLY A 151 -9.88 2.41 18.33
CA GLY A 151 -11.28 2.42 18.72
C GLY A 151 -12.21 1.99 17.58
N SER A 152 -11.97 2.48 16.35
CA SER A 152 -12.74 2.07 15.17
C SER A 152 -12.58 0.58 14.88
N LEU A 153 -11.36 0.05 15.04
CA LEU A 153 -11.05 -1.38 14.86
C LEU A 153 -11.78 -2.25 15.90
N TYR A 154 -11.77 -1.82 17.15
CA TYR A 154 -12.46 -2.51 18.23
C TYR A 154 -13.99 -2.57 17.98
N LEU A 155 -14.58 -1.51 17.43
CA LEU A 155 -16.01 -1.49 17.10
C LEU A 155 -16.34 -2.42 15.93
N VAL A 156 -15.58 -2.36 14.83
CA VAL A 156 -15.83 -3.21 13.65
C VAL A 156 -15.63 -4.69 13.97
N SER A 157 -14.60 -5.03 14.75
CA SER A 157 -14.33 -6.43 15.13
C SER A 157 -15.38 -7.04 16.06
N ARG A 158 -16.27 -6.26 16.66
CA ARG A 158 -17.40 -6.76 17.46
C ARG A 158 -18.66 -7.04 16.64
N GLU A 159 -18.75 -6.51 15.42
CA GLU A 159 -19.90 -6.69 14.53
C GLU A 159 -19.67 -7.75 13.42
N ALA A 160 -18.45 -8.29 13.32
CA ALA A 160 -18.07 -9.40 12.42
C ALA A 160 -18.06 -10.74 13.16
#